data_AF-B3N6V2-F1
#
_entry.id   AF-B3N6V2-F1
#
_cell.length_a   1.000
_cell.length_b   1.000
_cell.length_c   1.000
_cell.angle_alpha   90.00
_cell.angle_beta   90.00
_cell.angle_gamma   90.00
#
_symmetry.space_group_name_H-M   'P 1'
#
loop_
_entity.id
_entity.type
_entity.pdbx_description
1 polymer ?
#
loop_
_entity_poly.entity_id
_entity_poly.type
_entity_poly.pdbx_seq_one_letter_code
_entity_poly.pdbx_strand_id
1 'polypeptide(L)'
;MTTLIEQLIAKLGLREEPNVLEKTTELVRLLELRSTNVPLQINEYGKIVLCADLASCMMGIGFDKEQALKLSGLRKSHYLNNKRMFEKLLDLNKLPSVNDICVQLGLNEVARKAEELMTVFKGVTATEGTDIDTTHPQYATMAVFQACRLIKNKVSKSKLMPFSNLRPSQFQLLEQQWERMLAKHHKESKVSSSTDVDGKLMENQNENIKGHGAKKAQKPQAEDYEIWKSRMLATAQTKLKELEASQAHTDNQLLEA
;
A
#
# COMPACT_ATOMS: atom_id res chain seq x y z
N MET A 1 40.04 -16.22 -20.36
CA MET A 1 40.08 -14.85 -19.80
C MET A 1 39.06 -14.78 -18.70
N THR A 2 39.43 -14.37 -17.48
CA THR A 2 38.48 -14.20 -16.38
C THR A 2 37.65 -12.94 -16.59
N THR A 3 36.34 -13.01 -16.37
CA THR A 3 35.46 -11.83 -16.48
C THR A 3 35.75 -10.80 -15.38
N LEU A 4 35.35 -9.53 -15.58
CA LEU A 4 35.48 -8.50 -14.54
C LEU A 4 34.73 -8.90 -13.25
N ILE A 5 33.59 -9.58 -13.39
CA ILE A 5 32.81 -10.09 -12.27
C ILE A 5 33.64 -11.10 -11.46
N GLU A 6 34.23 -12.11 -12.10
CA GLU A 6 35.10 -13.09 -11.44
C GLU A 6 36.27 -12.44 -10.72
N GLN A 7 36.90 -11.43 -11.34
CA GLN A 7 38.02 -10.69 -10.73
C GLN A 7 37.58 -9.94 -9.47
N LEU A 8 36.39 -9.33 -9.48
CA LEU A 8 35.87 -8.59 -8.33
C LEU A 8 35.40 -9.53 -7.20
N ILE A 9 34.73 -10.64 -7.53
CA ILE A 9 34.39 -11.69 -6.57
C ILE A 9 35.64 -12.23 -5.87
N ALA A 10 36.70 -12.50 -6.62
CA ALA A 10 37.97 -12.93 -6.03
C ALA A 10 38.59 -11.86 -5.11
N LYS A 11 38.59 -10.57 -5.50
CA LYS A 11 39.10 -9.46 -4.68
C LYS A 11 38.25 -9.14 -3.45
N LEU A 12 36.99 -9.56 -3.44
CA LEU A 12 36.07 -9.48 -2.29
C LEU A 12 36.21 -10.68 -1.35
N GLY A 13 37.04 -11.68 -1.68
CA GLY A 13 37.21 -12.88 -0.86
C GLY A 13 36.07 -13.90 -0.99
N LEU A 14 35.25 -13.79 -2.04
CA LEU A 14 34.03 -14.60 -2.22
C LEU A 14 34.20 -15.74 -3.23
N ARG A 15 35.44 -16.07 -3.60
CA ARG A 15 35.72 -17.05 -4.66
C ARG A 15 35.31 -18.47 -4.30
N GLU A 16 35.50 -18.85 -3.04
CA GLU A 16 35.21 -20.20 -2.54
C GLU A 16 33.73 -20.38 -2.16
N GLU A 17 32.97 -19.29 -2.13
CA GLU A 17 31.57 -19.31 -1.77
C GLU A 17 30.72 -19.85 -2.94
N PRO A 18 29.97 -20.94 -2.76
CA PRO A 18 29.25 -21.58 -3.85
C PRO A 18 28.13 -20.68 -4.34
N ASN A 19 27.91 -20.63 -5.66
CA ASN A 19 26.83 -19.90 -6.33
C ASN A 19 26.89 -18.36 -6.27
N VAL A 20 27.87 -17.75 -5.57
CA VAL A 20 27.95 -16.29 -5.46
C VAL A 20 28.26 -15.64 -6.80
N LEU A 21 29.11 -16.26 -7.61
CA LEU A 21 29.45 -15.77 -8.95
C LEU A 21 28.22 -15.75 -9.86
N GLU A 22 27.48 -16.85 -9.90
CA GLU A 22 26.27 -17.03 -10.70
C GLU A 22 25.20 -16.02 -10.25
N LYS A 23 24.97 -15.90 -8.94
CA LYS A 23 23.98 -14.97 -8.39
C LYS A 23 24.35 -13.52 -8.65
N THR A 24 25.61 -13.15 -8.48
CA THR A 24 26.08 -11.79 -8.80
C THR A 24 25.89 -11.48 -10.28
N THR A 25 26.24 -12.43 -11.15
CA THR A 25 26.08 -12.28 -12.61
C THR A 25 24.61 -12.10 -13.01
N GLU A 26 23.72 -12.88 -12.41
CA GLU A 26 22.27 -12.76 -12.59
C GLU A 26 21.77 -11.37 -12.19
N LEU A 27 22.15 -10.89 -11.00
CA LEU A 27 21.72 -9.58 -10.49
C LEU A 27 22.24 -8.42 -11.33
N VAL A 28 23.49 -8.50 -11.84
CA VAL A 28 24.03 -7.48 -12.77
C VAL A 28 23.22 -7.43 -14.06
N ARG A 29 22.94 -8.59 -14.69
CA ARG A 29 22.13 -8.65 -15.91
C ARG A 29 20.70 -8.14 -15.68
N LEU A 30 20.10 -8.52 -14.56
CA LEU A 30 18.76 -8.07 -14.19
C LEU A 30 18.74 -6.56 -13.95
N LEU A 31 19.77 -6.01 -13.30
CA LEU A 31 19.90 -4.57 -13.08
C LEU A 31 19.96 -3.81 -14.41
N GLU A 32 20.77 -4.27 -15.36
CA GLU A 32 20.86 -3.66 -16.69
C GLU A 32 19.50 -3.65 -17.38
N LEU A 33 18.77 -4.76 -17.33
CA LEU A 33 17.42 -4.86 -17.90
C LEU A 33 16.43 -3.90 -17.23
N ARG A 34 16.42 -3.85 -15.89
CA ARG A 34 15.47 -3.05 -15.10
C ARG A 34 15.81 -1.55 -15.08
N SER A 35 17.06 -1.18 -15.38
CA SER A 35 17.52 0.21 -15.40
C SER A 35 17.52 0.86 -16.79
N THR A 36 17.01 0.18 -17.81
CA THR A 36 16.90 0.71 -19.19
C THR A 36 16.26 2.12 -19.26
N ASN A 37 15.30 2.40 -18.39
CA ASN A 37 14.59 3.69 -18.32
C ASN A 37 15.07 4.61 -17.18
N VAL A 38 16.09 4.20 -16.41
CA VAL A 38 16.59 4.92 -15.24
C VAL A 38 18.11 5.07 -15.35
N PRO A 39 18.62 6.26 -15.74
CA PRO A 39 20.06 6.48 -15.85
C PRO A 39 20.77 6.23 -14.51
N LEU A 40 21.55 5.15 -14.43
CA LEU A 40 22.36 4.85 -13.26
C LEU A 40 23.66 5.64 -13.34
N GLN A 41 23.83 6.65 -12.50
CA GLN A 41 25.10 7.39 -12.37
C GLN A 41 26.10 6.62 -11.51
N ILE A 42 26.43 5.40 -11.94
CA ILE A 42 27.33 4.48 -11.25
C ILE A 42 28.26 3.79 -12.26
N ASN A 43 29.53 3.67 -11.89
CA ASN A 43 30.51 2.98 -12.71
C ASN A 43 30.29 1.45 -12.67
N GLU A 44 30.92 0.74 -13.61
CA GLU A 44 30.73 -0.72 -13.75
C GLU A 44 31.21 -1.52 -12.52
N TYR A 45 32.32 -1.11 -11.91
CA TYR A 45 32.83 -1.71 -10.68
C TYR A 45 31.80 -1.59 -9.54
N GLY A 46 31.19 -0.42 -9.40
CA GLY A 46 30.16 -0.14 -8.42
C GLY A 46 28.91 -0.99 -8.61
N LYS A 47 28.47 -1.19 -9.86
CA LYS A 47 27.33 -2.09 -10.14
C LYS A 47 27.62 -3.51 -9.67
N ILE A 48 28.76 -4.06 -10.10
CA ILE A 48 29.15 -5.45 -9.79
C ILE A 48 29.31 -5.64 -8.29
N VAL A 49 30.03 -4.74 -7.61
CA VAL A 49 30.26 -4.83 -6.16
C VAL A 49 28.97 -4.71 -5.36
N LEU A 50 28.03 -3.84 -5.76
CA LEU A 50 26.72 -3.74 -5.11
C LEU A 50 25.87 -4.99 -5.34
N CYS A 51 25.86 -5.53 -6.57
CA CYS A 51 25.18 -6.78 -6.86
C CYS A 51 25.79 -7.96 -6.08
N ALA A 52 27.11 -7.98 -5.88
CA ALA A 52 27.79 -8.98 -5.05
C ALA A 52 27.43 -8.87 -3.56
N ASP A 53 27.33 -7.63 -3.04
CA ASP A 53 26.84 -7.38 -1.67
C ASP A 53 25.41 -7.90 -1.50
N LEU A 54 24.52 -7.59 -2.46
CA LEU A 54 23.14 -8.08 -2.44
C LEU A 54 23.06 -9.61 -2.55
N ALA A 55 23.82 -10.23 -3.46
CA ALA A 55 23.90 -11.68 -3.58
C ALA A 55 24.36 -12.32 -2.25
N SER A 56 25.41 -11.78 -1.65
CA SER A 56 25.92 -12.27 -0.35
C SER A 56 24.88 -12.12 0.76
N CYS A 57 24.16 -11.00 0.80
CA CYS A 57 23.04 -10.80 1.74
C CYS A 57 21.92 -11.83 1.54
N MET A 58 21.54 -12.13 0.29
CA MET A 58 20.51 -13.13 -0.03
C MET A 58 20.94 -14.55 0.38
N MET A 59 22.24 -14.82 0.36
CA MET A 59 22.81 -16.14 0.64
C MET A 59 23.27 -16.29 2.10
N GLY A 60 23.16 -15.24 2.92
CA GLY A 60 23.58 -15.26 4.32
C GLY A 60 25.11 -15.29 4.51
N ILE A 61 25.87 -14.86 3.51
CA ILE A 61 27.33 -14.88 3.49
C ILE A 61 27.87 -13.57 4.09
N GLY A 62 28.92 -13.67 4.91
CA GLY A 62 29.63 -12.51 5.44
C GLY A 62 30.27 -11.69 4.32
N PHE A 63 30.12 -10.37 4.36
CA PHE A 63 30.59 -9.49 3.30
C PHE A 63 31.43 -8.33 3.85
N ASP A 64 32.66 -8.18 3.36
CA ASP A 64 33.57 -7.10 3.77
C ASP A 64 33.16 -5.76 3.12
N LYS A 65 32.46 -4.95 3.92
CA LYS A 65 31.97 -3.63 3.51
C LYS A 65 33.09 -2.62 3.25
N GLU A 66 34.23 -2.72 3.93
CA GLU A 66 35.33 -1.79 3.72
C GLU A 66 36.03 -2.05 2.39
N GLN A 67 36.28 -3.32 2.09
CA GLN A 67 36.83 -3.74 0.81
C GLN A 67 35.87 -3.42 -0.35
N ALA A 68 34.57 -3.62 -0.15
CA ALA A 68 33.56 -3.26 -1.13
C ALA A 68 33.52 -1.74 -1.43
N LEU A 69 33.65 -0.89 -0.41
CA LEU A 69 33.74 0.56 -0.62
C LEU A 69 34.98 0.94 -1.44
N LYS A 70 36.13 0.31 -1.17
CA LYS A 70 37.37 0.55 -1.93
C LYS A 70 37.24 0.11 -3.39
N LEU A 71 36.72 -1.10 -3.63
CA LEU A 71 36.59 -1.67 -4.98
C LEU A 71 35.52 -0.98 -5.82
N SER A 72 34.42 -0.53 -5.21
CA SER A 72 33.35 0.20 -5.92
C SER A 72 33.74 1.64 -6.27
N GLY A 73 34.70 2.23 -5.56
CA GLY A 73 35.07 3.63 -5.70
C GLY A 73 33.97 4.60 -5.24
N LEU A 74 33.02 4.14 -4.44
CA LEU A 74 31.88 4.93 -3.97
C LEU A 74 32.12 5.49 -2.56
N ARG A 75 31.61 6.71 -2.31
CA ARG A 75 31.48 7.23 -0.95
C ARG A 75 30.46 6.39 -0.18
N LYS A 76 30.64 6.23 1.14
CA LYS A 76 29.78 5.43 2.01
C LYS A 76 28.28 5.76 1.87
N SER A 77 27.93 7.04 1.81
CA SER A 77 26.53 7.48 1.60
C SER A 77 26.00 7.08 0.22
N HIS A 78 26.82 7.25 -0.82
CA HIS A 78 26.45 6.91 -2.19
C HIS A 78 26.30 5.39 -2.37
N TYR A 79 27.17 4.60 -1.73
CA TYR A 79 27.08 3.14 -1.69
C TYR A 79 25.75 2.69 -1.07
N LEU A 80 25.41 3.18 0.12
CA LEU A 80 24.17 2.80 0.81
C LEU A 80 22.91 3.23 0.04
N ASN A 81 22.93 4.42 -0.58
CA ASN A 81 21.81 4.90 -1.38
C ASN A 81 21.61 4.07 -2.65
N ASN A 82 22.69 3.75 -3.37
CA ASN A 82 22.61 2.91 -4.57
C ASN A 82 22.25 1.47 -4.21
N LYS A 83 22.73 0.93 -3.08
CA LYS A 83 22.31 -0.38 -2.59
C LYS A 83 20.79 -0.45 -2.41
N ARG A 84 20.21 0.52 -1.70
CA ARG A 84 18.75 0.63 -1.51
C ARG A 84 17.99 0.82 -2.82
N MET A 85 18.58 1.57 -3.75
CA MET A 85 18.00 1.76 -5.08
C MET A 85 17.99 0.45 -5.87
N PHE A 86 19.08 -0.33 -5.82
CA PHE A 86 19.16 -1.63 -6.47
C PHE A 86 18.20 -2.64 -5.84
N GLU A 87 18.10 -2.67 -4.51
CA GLU A 87 17.09 -3.47 -3.81
C GLU A 87 15.66 -3.17 -4.32
N LYS A 88 15.37 -1.90 -4.62
CA LYS A 88 14.09 -1.48 -5.24
C LYS A 88 13.96 -1.88 -6.69
N LEU A 89 14.95 -1.61 -7.52
CA LEU A 89 14.89 -1.90 -8.97
C LEU A 89 14.82 -3.41 -9.26
N LEU A 90 15.45 -4.20 -8.41
CA LEU A 90 15.52 -5.66 -8.51
C LEU A 90 14.40 -6.37 -7.74
N ASP A 91 13.46 -5.60 -7.15
CA ASP A 91 12.37 -6.13 -6.33
C ASP A 91 12.84 -7.04 -5.16
N LEU A 92 14.02 -6.76 -4.60
CA LEU A 92 14.65 -7.53 -3.52
C LEU A 92 14.33 -7.00 -2.11
N ASN A 93 13.54 -5.92 -2.01
CA ASN A 93 13.19 -5.38 -0.70
C ASN A 93 12.37 -6.41 0.10
N LYS A 94 12.90 -6.79 1.26
CA LYS A 94 12.11 -7.49 2.27
C LYS A 94 10.94 -6.59 2.67
N LEU A 95 9.73 -7.04 2.41
CA LEU A 95 8.53 -6.33 2.83
C LEU A 95 8.51 -6.29 4.37
N PRO A 96 8.30 -5.12 4.99
CA PRO A 96 8.31 -5.00 6.44
C PRO A 96 7.18 -5.83 7.04
N SER A 97 7.54 -6.82 7.86
CA SER A 97 6.57 -7.60 8.63
C SER A 97 6.04 -6.80 9.82
N VAL A 98 4.95 -7.29 10.44
CA VAL A 98 4.40 -6.71 11.68
C VAL A 98 5.49 -6.57 12.74
N ASN A 99 6.31 -7.61 12.92
CA ASN A 99 7.41 -7.59 13.89
C ASN A 99 8.50 -6.59 13.50
N ASP A 100 8.92 -6.55 12.23
CA ASP A 100 9.94 -5.60 11.75
C ASP A 100 9.51 -4.14 12.05
N ILE A 101 8.24 -3.80 11.79
CA ILE A 101 7.68 -2.47 12.07
C ILE A 101 7.66 -2.18 13.57
N CYS A 102 7.23 -3.15 14.39
CA CYS A 102 7.16 -2.97 15.83
C CYS A 102 8.54 -2.76 16.44
N VAL A 103 9.54 -3.55 16.06
CA VAL A 103 10.92 -3.38 16.52
C VAL A 103 11.48 -2.03 16.09
N GLN A 104 11.30 -1.64 14.83
CA GLN A 104 11.85 -0.37 14.31
C GLN A 104 11.23 0.88 14.97
N LEU A 105 9.99 0.79 15.45
CA LEU A 105 9.30 1.89 16.13
C LEU A 105 9.28 1.77 17.66
N GLY A 106 9.85 0.71 18.23
CA GLY A 106 9.83 0.45 19.68
C GLY A 106 8.44 0.06 20.23
N LEU A 107 7.59 -0.54 19.40
CA LEU A 107 6.20 -0.91 19.69
C LEU A 107 6.05 -2.40 20.07
N ASN A 108 6.98 -2.95 20.85
CA ASN A 108 7.00 -4.39 21.16
C ASN A 108 5.73 -4.88 21.87
N GLU A 109 5.14 -4.04 22.71
CA GLU A 109 3.87 -4.30 23.41
C GLU A 109 2.65 -4.38 22.47
N VAL A 110 2.76 -3.82 21.27
CA VAL A 110 1.72 -3.85 20.23
C VAL A 110 1.79 -5.12 19.37
N ALA A 111 2.98 -5.72 19.26
CA ALA A 111 3.28 -6.76 18.28
C ALA A 111 2.27 -7.92 18.31
N ARG A 112 2.02 -8.49 19.51
CA ARG A 112 1.05 -9.59 19.67
C ARG A 112 -0.34 -9.20 19.17
N LYS A 113 -0.82 -8.00 19.52
CA LYS A 113 -2.15 -7.55 19.11
C LYS A 113 -2.23 -7.30 17.61
N ALA A 114 -1.15 -6.79 17.01
CA ALA A 114 -1.09 -6.59 15.57
C ALA A 114 -1.09 -7.91 14.79
N GLU A 115 -0.42 -8.95 15.30
CA GLU A 115 -0.45 -10.30 14.70
C GLU A 115 -1.83 -10.96 14.80
N GLU A 116 -2.52 -10.81 15.93
CA GLU A 116 -3.92 -11.24 16.08
C GLU A 116 -4.81 -10.57 15.01
N LEU A 117 -4.71 -9.25 14.85
CA LEU A 117 -5.48 -8.51 13.84
C LEU A 117 -5.15 -8.94 12.41
N MET A 118 -3.88 -9.23 12.13
CA MET A 118 -3.46 -9.74 10.82
C MET A 118 -4.08 -11.12 10.54
N THR A 119 -4.16 -11.97 11.55
CA THR A 119 -4.77 -13.31 11.44
C THR A 119 -6.26 -13.19 11.15
N VAL A 120 -6.96 -12.31 11.85
CA VAL A 120 -8.39 -12.02 11.60
C VAL A 120 -8.59 -11.51 10.17
N PHE A 121 -7.76 -10.55 9.72
CA PHE A 121 -7.86 -10.00 8.37
C PHE A 121 -7.71 -11.09 7.30
N LYS A 122 -6.68 -11.95 7.42
CA LYS A 122 -6.45 -13.07 6.50
C LYS A 122 -7.62 -14.06 6.48
N GLY A 123 -8.21 -14.35 7.64
CA GLY A 123 -9.39 -15.19 7.75
C GLY A 123 -10.59 -14.60 7.01
N VAL A 124 -10.88 -13.32 7.22
CA VAL A 124 -11.98 -12.62 6.54
C VAL A 124 -11.78 -12.61 5.03
N THR A 125 -10.59 -12.25 4.55
CA THR A 125 -10.30 -12.22 3.10
C THR A 125 -10.40 -13.60 2.46
N ALA A 126 -10.04 -14.66 3.18
CA ALA A 126 -10.18 -16.04 2.71
C ALA A 126 -11.66 -16.45 2.63
N THR A 127 -12.49 -16.08 3.62
CA THR A 127 -13.92 -16.40 3.62
C THR A 127 -14.73 -15.61 2.60
N GLU A 128 -14.36 -14.35 2.33
CA GLU A 128 -15.04 -13.49 1.36
C GLU A 128 -14.59 -13.77 -0.09
N GLY A 129 -13.63 -14.69 -0.30
CA GLY A 129 -13.14 -15.07 -1.63
C GLY A 129 -12.46 -13.93 -2.38
N THR A 130 -12.02 -12.89 -1.66
CA THR A 130 -11.36 -11.74 -2.25
C THR A 130 -9.91 -12.10 -2.55
N ASP A 131 -9.53 -12.06 -3.83
CA ASP A 131 -8.15 -12.25 -4.30
C ASP A 131 -7.28 -11.03 -3.94
N ILE A 132 -7.05 -10.86 -2.63
CA ILE A 132 -6.24 -9.79 -2.08
C ILE A 132 -4.88 -10.36 -1.71
N ASP A 133 -3.82 -9.73 -2.22
CA ASP A 133 -2.46 -10.00 -1.78
C ASP A 133 -2.25 -9.56 -0.33
N THR A 134 -2.51 -10.48 0.61
CA THR A 134 -2.35 -10.24 2.05
C THR A 134 -0.88 -10.08 2.48
N THR A 135 0.08 -10.31 1.57
CA THR A 135 1.52 -10.13 1.85
C THR A 135 1.98 -8.69 1.67
N HIS A 136 1.17 -7.85 1.01
CA HIS A 136 1.50 -6.44 0.79
C HIS A 136 1.70 -5.68 2.12
N PRO A 137 2.77 -4.87 2.27
CA PRO A 137 3.17 -4.27 3.55
C PRO A 137 2.18 -3.24 4.10
N GLN A 138 1.25 -2.75 3.27
CA GLN A 138 0.13 -1.92 3.69
C GLN A 138 -0.70 -2.56 4.80
N TYR A 139 -0.92 -3.88 4.72
CA TYR A 139 -1.76 -4.60 5.69
C TYR A 139 -1.01 -4.77 7.01
N ALA A 140 0.28 -5.10 6.97
CA ALA A 140 1.12 -5.17 8.18
C ALA A 140 1.15 -3.82 8.90
N THR A 141 1.34 -2.74 8.16
CA THR A 141 1.33 -1.38 8.70
C THR A 141 -0.03 -1.02 9.31
N MET A 142 -1.13 -1.37 8.63
CA MET A 142 -2.48 -1.09 9.12
C MET A 142 -2.81 -1.90 10.38
N ALA A 143 -2.39 -3.16 10.44
CA ALA A 143 -2.57 -4.00 11.64
C ALA A 143 -1.87 -3.38 12.85
N VAL A 144 -0.62 -2.94 12.70
CA VAL A 144 0.12 -2.24 13.76
C VAL A 144 -0.59 -0.93 14.16
N PHE A 145 -1.04 -0.16 13.18
CA PHE A 145 -1.75 1.09 13.43
C PHE A 145 -3.04 0.88 14.24
N GLN A 146 -3.87 -0.09 13.84
CA GLN A 146 -5.12 -0.41 14.54
C GLN A 146 -4.86 -1.00 15.93
N ALA A 147 -3.86 -1.87 16.06
CA ALA A 147 -3.45 -2.43 17.35
C ALA A 147 -3.02 -1.32 18.33
N CYS A 148 -2.22 -0.34 17.88
CA CYS A 148 -1.86 0.83 18.69
C CYS A 148 -3.09 1.57 19.22
N ARG A 149 -4.10 1.80 18.37
CA ARG A 149 -5.36 2.45 18.76
C ARG A 149 -6.12 1.64 19.81
N LEU A 150 -6.22 0.33 19.64
CA LEU A 150 -6.93 -0.56 20.57
C LEU A 150 -6.26 -0.60 21.95
N ILE A 151 -4.93 -0.64 22.01
CA ILE A 151 -4.19 -0.65 23.27
C ILE A 151 -3.89 0.76 23.81
N LYS A 152 -4.42 1.81 23.17
CA LYS A 152 -4.22 3.23 23.51
C LYS A 152 -2.76 3.68 23.53
N ASN A 153 -1.90 3.04 22.74
CA ASN A 153 -0.53 3.46 22.53
C ASN A 153 -0.46 4.58 21.48
N LYS A 154 0.23 5.68 21.80
CA LYS A 154 0.33 6.84 20.93
C LYS A 154 1.43 6.65 19.88
N VAL A 155 1.01 6.32 18.66
CA VAL A 155 1.89 6.33 17.49
C VAL A 155 1.44 7.41 16.50
N SER A 156 2.40 8.17 15.98
CA SER A 156 2.10 9.14 14.92
C SER A 156 1.86 8.43 13.59
N LYS A 157 0.76 8.77 12.89
CA LYS A 157 0.48 8.29 11.52
C LYS A 157 1.66 8.56 10.57
N SER A 158 2.35 9.69 10.73
CA SER A 158 3.50 10.05 9.90
C SER A 158 4.69 9.10 10.05
N LYS A 159 4.83 8.43 11.20
CA LYS A 159 5.90 7.45 11.45
C LYS A 159 5.59 6.08 10.85
N LEU A 160 4.32 5.69 10.78
CA LEU A 160 3.88 4.40 10.26
C LEU A 160 3.70 4.39 8.74
N MET A 161 3.19 5.48 8.17
CA MET A 161 2.86 5.55 6.74
C MET A 161 4.00 5.12 5.79
N PRO A 162 5.28 5.46 6.03
CA PRO A 162 6.38 5.04 5.16
C PRO A 162 6.52 3.52 4.98
N PHE A 163 6.06 2.71 5.93
CA PHE A 163 6.09 1.25 5.82
C PHE A 163 5.01 0.69 4.90
N SER A 164 3.93 1.44 4.67
CA SER A 164 2.76 0.97 3.92
C SER A 164 2.92 1.11 2.40
N ASN A 165 3.87 1.92 1.95
CA ASN A 165 3.98 2.41 0.56
C ASN A 165 2.70 3.12 0.02
N LEU A 166 1.81 3.55 0.91
CA LEU A 166 0.57 4.25 0.53
C LEU A 166 0.70 5.78 0.60
N ARG A 167 -0.08 6.45 -0.26
CA ARG A 167 -0.36 7.88 -0.12
C ARG A 167 -1.34 8.13 1.04
N PRO A 168 -1.36 9.33 1.64
CA PRO A 168 -2.25 9.64 2.78
C PRO A 168 -3.73 9.31 2.55
N SER A 169 -4.26 9.62 1.36
CA SER A 169 -5.66 9.34 1.00
C SER A 169 -5.97 7.83 0.92
N GLN A 170 -5.03 7.04 0.39
CA GLN A 170 -5.15 5.58 0.32
C GLN A 170 -5.06 4.97 1.72
N PHE A 171 -4.16 5.48 2.55
CA PHE A 171 -4.04 5.04 3.94
C PHE A 171 -5.34 5.30 4.72
N GLN A 172 -5.94 6.47 4.55
CA GLN A 172 -7.23 6.81 5.18
C GLN A 172 -8.37 5.91 4.70
N LEU A 173 -8.41 5.57 3.42
CA LEU A 173 -9.41 4.64 2.89
C LEU A 173 -9.25 3.23 3.49
N LEU A 174 -8.02 2.74 3.57
CA LEU A 174 -7.71 1.45 4.18
C LEU A 174 -8.05 1.44 5.68
N GLU A 175 -7.81 2.55 6.39
CA GLU A 175 -8.19 2.74 7.79
C GLU A 175 -9.71 2.56 7.96
N GLN A 176 -10.52 3.21 7.12
CA GLN A 176 -11.99 3.08 7.16
C GLN A 176 -12.49 1.67 6.79
N GLN A 177 -11.79 0.96 5.91
CA GLN A 177 -12.10 -0.44 5.60
C GLN A 177 -11.85 -1.35 6.82
N TRP A 178 -10.71 -1.18 7.48
CA TRP A 178 -10.35 -1.94 8.67
C TRP A 178 -11.29 -1.62 9.85
N GLU A 179 -11.66 -0.36 10.06
CA GLU A 179 -12.64 0.01 11.10
C GLU A 179 -13.98 -0.70 10.91
N ARG A 180 -14.47 -0.80 9.66
CA ARG A 180 -15.71 -1.54 9.35
C ARG A 180 -15.56 -3.04 9.57
N MET A 181 -14.44 -3.62 9.16
CA MET A 181 -14.14 -5.04 9.36
C MET A 181 -14.10 -5.38 10.86
N LEU A 182 -13.40 -4.59 11.66
CA LEU A 182 -13.30 -4.80 13.11
C LEU A 182 -14.65 -4.63 13.81
N ALA A 183 -15.46 -3.64 13.40
CA ALA A 183 -16.80 -3.45 13.94
C ALA A 183 -17.72 -4.64 13.64
N LYS A 184 -17.66 -5.20 12.42
CA LYS A 184 -18.41 -6.40 12.01
C LYS A 184 -17.98 -7.62 12.85
N HIS A 185 -16.68 -7.86 12.95
CA HIS A 185 -16.12 -8.99 13.71
C HIS A 185 -16.45 -8.91 15.21
N HIS A 186 -16.39 -7.71 15.83
CA HIS A 186 -16.78 -7.54 17.23
C HIS A 186 -18.29 -7.75 17.46
N LYS A 187 -19.14 -7.42 16.48
CA LYS A 187 -20.58 -7.66 16.57
C LYS A 187 -20.90 -9.15 16.45
N GLU A 188 -20.28 -9.85 15.51
CA GLU A 188 -20.44 -11.29 15.30
C GLU A 188 -19.90 -12.09 16.50
N SER A 189 -18.77 -11.69 17.09
CA SER A 189 -18.23 -12.33 18.29
C SER A 189 -19.13 -12.18 19.53
N LYS A 190 -19.94 -11.12 19.62
CA LYS A 190 -20.94 -10.95 20.69
C LYS A 190 -22.19 -11.82 20.47
N VAL A 191 -22.57 -12.02 19.21
CA VAL A 191 -23.72 -12.86 18.83
C VAL A 191 -23.38 -14.34 18.97
N SER A 192 -22.14 -14.76 18.69
CA SER A 192 -21.71 -16.14 18.92
C SER A 192 -21.47 -16.47 20.40
N SER A 193 -21.16 -15.47 21.23
CA SER A 193 -21.05 -15.65 22.69
C SER A 193 -22.39 -15.63 23.43
N SER A 194 -23.51 -15.33 22.76
CA SER A 194 -24.82 -15.16 23.40
C SER A 194 -25.79 -16.33 23.20
N THR A 195 -25.29 -17.53 22.85
CA THR A 195 -26.16 -18.72 22.76
C THR A 195 -26.29 -19.49 24.07
N ASP A 196 -25.76 -18.99 25.18
CA ASP A 196 -26.06 -19.57 26.50
C ASP A 196 -26.32 -18.48 27.55
N VAL A 197 -27.41 -18.70 28.27
CA VAL A 197 -27.93 -18.08 29.50
C VAL A 197 -28.49 -16.65 29.47
N ASP A 198 -29.80 -16.63 29.24
CA ASP A 198 -30.89 -16.01 30.03
C ASP A 198 -30.84 -14.52 30.41
N GLY A 199 -32.01 -13.90 30.25
CA GLY A 199 -32.21 -12.46 30.25
C GLY A 199 -32.25 -11.81 31.63
N LYS A 200 -31.92 -10.51 31.64
CA LYS A 200 -32.61 -9.53 32.48
C LYS A 200 -32.31 -8.08 32.07
N LEU A 201 -33.38 -7.30 32.14
CA LEU A 201 -33.47 -5.86 32.41
C LEU A 201 -33.54 -4.88 31.22
N MET A 202 -34.81 -4.68 30.85
CA MET A 202 -35.48 -3.43 30.49
C MET A 202 -34.85 -2.12 31.03
N GLU A 203 -34.83 -1.15 30.12
CA GLU A 203 -35.41 0.20 30.25
C GLU A 203 -34.77 1.22 31.21
N ASN A 204 -34.32 2.34 30.63
CA ASN A 204 -34.28 3.72 31.13
C ASN A 204 -33.24 4.48 30.27
N GLN A 205 -33.44 5.63 29.66
CA GLN A 205 -34.48 6.65 29.70
C GLN A 205 -34.51 7.33 28.33
N ASN A 206 -35.71 7.50 27.80
CA ASN A 206 -36.00 8.51 26.81
C ASN A 206 -36.30 9.80 27.59
N GLU A 207 -35.56 10.88 27.35
CA GLU A 207 -36.12 12.19 26.99
C GLU A 207 -35.07 13.30 26.97
N ASN A 208 -35.30 14.21 26.02
CA ASN A 208 -34.82 15.57 25.93
C ASN A 208 -33.47 15.81 25.21
N ILE A 209 -33.56 16.24 23.94
CA ILE A 209 -33.06 17.55 23.48
C ILE A 209 -33.76 17.87 22.15
N LYS A 210 -34.58 18.91 22.17
CA LYS A 210 -35.09 19.60 20.98
C LYS A 210 -33.96 20.39 20.31
N GLY A 211 -33.82 20.20 19.00
CA GLY A 211 -33.45 21.22 18.02
C GLY A 211 -31.99 21.70 18.00
N HIS A 212 -31.28 21.38 16.92
CA HIS A 212 -30.81 22.36 15.92
C HIS A 212 -30.29 21.61 14.68
N GLY A 213 -30.88 21.90 13.53
CA GLY A 213 -30.63 21.21 12.27
C GLY A 213 -29.29 21.57 11.65
N ALA A 214 -28.51 20.55 11.30
CA ALA A 214 -27.42 20.65 10.34
C ALA A 214 -27.69 19.66 9.20
N LYS A 215 -27.87 20.23 8.00
CA LYS A 215 -28.29 19.57 6.77
C LYS A 215 -27.35 18.41 6.43
N LYS A 216 -27.85 17.17 6.55
CA LYS A 216 -27.22 16.00 5.92
C LYS A 216 -27.42 16.12 4.42
N ALA A 217 -26.33 16.26 3.67
CA ALA A 217 -26.34 16.04 2.24
C ALA A 217 -26.80 14.60 1.97
N GLN A 218 -28.00 14.45 1.42
CA GLN A 218 -28.50 13.18 0.91
C GLN A 218 -27.58 12.75 -0.23
N LYS A 219 -26.90 11.62 -0.05
CA LYS A 219 -26.35 10.87 -1.18
C LYS A 219 -27.53 10.53 -2.09
N PRO A 220 -27.50 10.86 -3.40
CA PRO A 220 -28.56 10.45 -4.31
C PRO A 220 -28.71 8.94 -4.25
N GLN A 221 -29.92 8.46 -3.95
CA GLN A 221 -30.25 7.06 -4.17
C GLN A 221 -30.05 6.78 -5.66
N ALA A 222 -29.49 5.61 -5.99
CA ALA A 222 -29.32 5.19 -7.37
C ALA A 222 -30.71 5.12 -8.02
N GLU A 223 -31.02 6.09 -8.87
CA GLU A 223 -32.24 6.12 -9.67
C GLU A 223 -32.16 5.01 -10.73
N ASP A 224 -33.28 4.35 -10.99
CA ASP A 224 -33.37 3.31 -12.00
C ASP A 224 -32.98 3.87 -13.38
N TYR A 225 -32.11 3.17 -14.09
CA TYR A 225 -31.47 3.65 -15.31
C TYR A 225 -32.50 4.02 -16.39
N GLU A 226 -33.58 3.25 -16.51
CA GLU A 226 -34.62 3.50 -17.51
C GLU A 226 -35.44 4.77 -17.22
N ILE A 227 -35.63 5.11 -15.95
CA ILE A 227 -36.32 6.33 -15.53
C ILE A 227 -35.44 7.54 -15.83
N TRP A 228 -34.15 7.46 -15.44
CA TRP A 228 -33.19 8.52 -15.71
C TRP A 228 -33.01 8.78 -17.22
N LYS A 229 -32.86 7.71 -18.01
CA LYS A 229 -32.66 7.76 -19.46
C LYS A 229 -33.87 8.39 -20.16
N SER A 230 -35.07 7.95 -19.81
CA SER A 230 -36.32 8.50 -20.34
C SER A 230 -36.44 10.00 -20.06
N ARG A 231 -36.12 10.44 -18.84
CA ARG A 231 -36.13 11.86 -18.47
C ARG A 231 -35.09 12.68 -19.24
N MET A 232 -33.87 12.17 -19.39
CA MET A 232 -32.80 12.87 -20.11
C MET A 232 -33.10 13.01 -21.60
N LEU A 233 -33.62 11.96 -22.24
CA LEU A 233 -34.00 11.99 -23.65
C LEU A 233 -35.16 12.97 -23.90
N ALA A 234 -36.20 12.94 -23.05
CA ALA A 234 -37.31 13.90 -23.16
C ALA A 234 -36.83 15.34 -23.00
N THR A 235 -35.96 15.60 -22.01
CA THR A 235 -35.39 16.94 -21.78
C THR A 235 -34.58 17.43 -22.98
N ALA A 236 -33.76 16.56 -23.57
CA ALA A 236 -32.97 16.89 -24.76
C ALA A 236 -33.85 17.21 -25.97
N GLN A 237 -34.92 16.42 -26.19
CA GLN A 237 -35.87 16.64 -27.30
C GLN A 237 -36.65 17.96 -27.15
N THR A 238 -37.11 18.28 -25.94
CA THR A 238 -37.80 19.55 -25.68
C THR A 238 -36.88 20.73 -25.95
N LYS A 239 -35.63 20.67 -25.47
CA LYS A 239 -34.64 21.72 -25.70
C LYS A 239 -34.31 21.90 -27.18
N LEU A 240 -34.29 20.81 -27.95
CA LEU A 240 -34.08 20.87 -29.40
C LEU A 240 -35.22 21.64 -30.08
N LYS A 241 -36.47 21.34 -29.73
CA LYS A 241 -37.66 22.03 -30.27
C LYS A 241 -37.70 23.51 -29.89
N GLU A 242 -37.28 23.86 -28.67
CA GLU A 242 -37.19 25.27 -28.25
C GLU A 242 -36.13 26.05 -29.03
N LEU A 243 -34.99 25.42 -29.33
CA LEU A 243 -33.95 26.01 -30.17
C LEU A 243 -34.41 26.17 -31.62
N GLU A 244 -35.07 25.17 -32.18
CA GLU A 244 -35.65 25.23 -33.53
C GLU A 244 -36.73 26.31 -33.62
N ALA A 245 -37.60 26.44 -32.61
CA ALA A 245 -38.62 27.49 -32.57
C ALA A 245 -38.01 28.89 -32.41
N SER A 246 -36.94 29.03 -31.61
CA SER A 246 -36.23 30.30 -31.44
C SER A 246 -35.46 30.69 -32.71
N GLN A 247 -34.91 29.71 -33.43
CA GLN A 247 -34.24 29.92 -34.71
C GLN A 247 -35.23 30.33 -35.81
N ALA A 248 -36.39 29.67 -35.89
CA ALA A 248 -37.47 30.05 -36.81
C ALA A 248 -38.05 31.46 -36.51
N HIS A 249 -38.08 31.89 -35.25
CA HIS A 249 -38.51 33.25 -34.89
C HIS A 249 -37.47 34.32 -35.30
N THR A 250 -36.18 33.98 -35.22
CA THR A 250 -35.09 34.88 -35.62
C THR A 250 -35.02 35.03 -37.14
N ASP A 251 -35.24 33.95 -37.89
CA ASP A 251 -35.25 34.00 -39.36
C ASP A 251 -36.46 34.78 -39.91
N ASN A 252 -37.61 34.75 -39.22
CA ASN A 252 -38.79 35.54 -39.63
C ASN A 252 -38.62 37.05 -39.38
N GLN A 253 -37.88 37.46 -38.34
CA GLN A 253 -37.61 38.88 -38.07
C GLN A 253 -36.59 39.50 -39.06
N LEU A 254 -35.74 38.69 -39.69
CA LEU A 254 -34.79 39.14 -40.70
C LEU A 254 -35.40 39.28 -42.11
N LEU A 255 -36.60 38.76 -42.32
CA LEU A 255 -37.33 38.87 -43.60
C LEU A 255 -38.31 40.05 -43.65
N GLU A 256 -38.59 40.71 -42.52
CA GLU A 256 -39.49 41.87 -42.42
C GLU A 256 -38.76 43.22 -42.18
N ALA A 257 -37.42 43.25 -42.26
CA ALA A 257 -36.58 44.46 -42.22
C ALA A 257 -35.97 44.78 -43.59
#